data_AF-A0A9Q1F933-F1
#
_entry.id   AF-A0A9Q1F933-F1
#
_cell.length_a   1.000
_cell.length_b   1.000
_cell.length_c   1.000
_cell.angle_alpha   90.00
_cell.angle_beta   90.00
_cell.angle_gamma   90.00
#
_symmetry.space_group_name_H-M   'P 1'
#
loop_
_entity.id
_entity.type
_entity.pdbx_description
1 polymer ?
#
loop_
_entity_poly.entity_id
_entity_poly.type
_entity_poly.pdbx_seq_one_letter_code
_entity_poly.pdbx_strand_id
1 'polypeptide(L)'
;MLDMELALSDFFKAYDNCLAASEGSREIHDFKDFYASIADHYTETLKRKVKCESELTPVVGGFVVEKFVATMYHYLQFAYYKLNKMKKAVPCVASYMLFDPSDEVMKSNLAYYQLHKDKWGLTEEDFHPRAEAVRYFNQTTMQLEMLQFSQQHLQGDDEMEVEEYWSHSLETEQDWSDAQFAGEGDYEEGIYASHYYEQRPKQKGDLGK
;
A
#
# COMPACT_ATOMS: atom_id res chain seq x y z
N MET A 1 5.80 12.75 -30.97
CA MET A 1 6.71 12.57 -29.81
C MET A 1 6.21 13.38 -28.64
N LEU A 2 6.04 14.70 -28.81
CA LEU A 2 5.46 15.54 -27.76
C LEU A 2 4.07 15.03 -27.34
N ASP A 3 3.26 14.58 -28.30
CA ASP A 3 1.91 14.10 -28.03
C ASP A 3 1.88 12.81 -27.18
N MET A 4 2.86 11.91 -27.34
CA MET A 4 2.95 10.70 -26.50
C MET A 4 3.45 11.00 -25.08
N GLU A 5 4.46 11.88 -24.95
CA GLU A 5 4.92 12.32 -23.63
C GLU A 5 3.80 13.06 -22.88
N LEU A 6 3.05 13.90 -23.59
CA LEU A 6 1.88 14.59 -23.04
C LEU A 6 0.79 13.60 -22.63
N ALA A 7 0.47 12.62 -23.49
CA ALA A 7 -0.52 11.60 -23.18
C ALA A 7 -0.17 10.80 -21.92
N LEU A 8 1.11 10.42 -21.75
CA LEU A 8 1.56 9.73 -20.54
C LEU A 8 1.45 10.62 -19.29
N SER A 9 1.83 11.90 -19.41
CA SER A 9 1.68 12.87 -18.32
C SER A 9 0.20 13.06 -17.93
N ASP A 10 -0.69 13.17 -18.91
CA ASP A 10 -2.12 13.36 -18.69
C ASP A 10 -2.78 12.09 -18.13
N PHE A 11 -2.31 10.90 -18.52
CA PHE A 11 -2.71 9.65 -17.87
C PHE A 11 -2.38 9.67 -16.38
N PHE A 12 -1.16 10.05 -15.99
CA PHE A 12 -0.81 10.11 -14.56
C PHE A 12 -1.63 11.14 -13.79
N LYS A 13 -1.95 12.30 -14.39
CA LYS A 13 -2.86 13.28 -13.77
C LYS A 13 -4.27 12.72 -13.62
N ALA A 14 -4.78 12.03 -14.64
CA ALA A 14 -6.09 11.40 -14.59
C ALA A 14 -6.15 10.30 -13.52
N TYR A 15 -5.06 9.55 -13.36
CA TYR A 15 -4.90 8.57 -12.29
C TYR A 15 -4.90 9.21 -10.90
N ASP A 16 -4.09 10.27 -10.69
CA ASP A 16 -4.08 11.02 -9.43
C ASP A 16 -5.48 11.59 -9.09
N ASN A 17 -6.20 12.10 -10.08
CA ASN A 17 -7.57 12.59 -9.91
C ASN A 17 -8.56 11.47 -9.54
N CYS A 18 -8.43 10.29 -10.17
CA CYS A 18 -9.26 9.13 -9.84
C CYS A 18 -9.03 8.68 -8.38
N LEU A 19 -7.77 8.66 -7.95
CA LEU A 19 -7.43 8.35 -6.56
C LEU A 19 -8.01 9.36 -5.58
N ALA A 20 -7.91 10.66 -5.86
CA ALA A 20 -8.51 11.69 -5.01
C ALA A 20 -10.04 11.55 -4.94
N ALA A 21 -10.70 11.19 -6.05
CA ALA A 21 -12.15 10.96 -6.09
C ALA A 21 -12.60 9.72 -5.32
N SER A 22 -11.69 8.76 -5.04
CA SER A 22 -12.03 7.53 -4.34
C SER A 22 -12.29 7.71 -2.83
N GLU A 23 -11.77 8.78 -2.22
CA GLU A 23 -11.83 9.06 -0.77
C GLU A 23 -13.11 9.83 -0.35
N GLY A 24 -14.16 9.74 -1.14
CA GLY A 24 -15.44 10.41 -0.88
C GLY A 24 -16.23 9.82 0.31
N SER A 25 -17.26 10.55 0.74
CA SER A 25 -18.17 10.11 1.80
C SER A 25 -18.84 8.76 1.49
N ARG A 26 -18.98 7.92 2.52
CA ARG A 26 -19.68 6.63 2.45
C ARG A 26 -21.16 6.80 2.80
N GLU A 27 -22.02 6.09 2.07
CA GLU A 27 -23.40 5.86 2.49
C GLU A 27 -23.41 4.69 3.48
N ILE A 28 -23.77 4.98 4.74
CA ILE A 28 -23.86 3.95 5.78
C ILE A 28 -25.20 3.23 5.61
N HIS A 29 -25.18 2.05 5.00
CA HIS A 29 -26.37 1.21 4.84
C HIS A 29 -26.60 0.25 6.00
N ASP A 30 -25.56 -0.05 6.78
CA ASP A 30 -25.60 -1.00 7.88
C ASP A 30 -24.91 -0.41 9.12
N PHE A 31 -25.48 -0.66 10.31
CA PHE A 31 -24.97 -0.12 11.56
C PHE A 31 -24.04 -1.15 12.21
N LYS A 32 -22.75 -1.02 11.90
CA LYS A 32 -21.68 -1.80 12.53
C LYS A 32 -20.98 -0.99 13.61
N ASP A 33 -20.29 -1.69 14.51
CA ASP A 33 -19.37 -1.05 15.45
C ASP A 33 -18.35 -0.16 14.73
N PHE A 34 -17.90 0.88 15.42
CA PHE A 34 -17.06 1.93 14.86
C PHE A 34 -15.85 1.38 14.09
N TYR A 35 -15.11 0.42 14.67
CA TYR A 35 -13.91 -0.16 14.05
C TYR A 35 -14.22 -1.01 12.81
N ALA A 36 -15.27 -1.84 12.86
CA ALA A 36 -15.70 -2.64 11.72
C ALA A 36 -16.20 -1.76 10.56
N SER A 37 -16.92 -0.67 10.87
CA SER A 37 -17.36 0.30 9.86
C SER A 37 -16.18 1.01 9.17
N ILE A 38 -15.13 1.34 9.91
CA ILE A 38 -13.89 1.90 9.36
C ILE A 38 -13.17 0.89 8.48
N ALA A 39 -13.02 -0.35 8.94
CA ALA A 39 -12.37 -1.43 8.19
C ALA A 39 -13.07 -1.71 6.84
N ASP A 40 -14.40 -1.76 6.84
CA ASP A 40 -15.20 -1.88 5.63
C ASP A 40 -14.98 -0.71 4.67
N HIS A 41 -15.09 0.53 5.19
CA HIS A 41 -14.90 1.73 4.37
C HIS A 41 -13.49 1.80 3.77
N TYR A 42 -12.49 1.40 4.55
CA TYR A 42 -11.11 1.34 4.09
C TYR A 42 -10.94 0.32 2.96
N THR A 43 -11.51 -0.87 3.12
CA THR A 43 -11.53 -1.91 2.08
C THR A 43 -12.23 -1.43 0.80
N GLU A 44 -13.40 -0.80 0.93
CA GLU A 44 -14.15 -0.22 -0.19
C GLU A 44 -13.34 0.85 -0.93
N THR A 45 -12.67 1.73 -0.18
CA THR A 45 -11.82 2.78 -0.74
C THR A 45 -10.64 2.19 -1.50
N LEU A 46 -9.94 1.19 -0.93
CA LEU A 46 -8.85 0.49 -1.59
C LEU A 46 -9.31 -0.22 -2.88
N LYS A 47 -10.48 -0.87 -2.87
CA LYS A 47 -11.08 -1.48 -4.06
C LYS A 47 -11.28 -0.45 -5.18
N ARG A 48 -11.80 0.73 -4.84
CA ARG A 48 -11.97 1.84 -5.81
C ARG A 48 -10.63 2.34 -6.34
N LYS A 49 -9.63 2.54 -5.47
CA LYS A 49 -8.28 2.98 -5.86
C LYS A 49 -7.61 2.03 -6.85
N VAL A 50 -7.63 0.72 -6.56
CA VAL A 50 -7.04 -0.30 -7.44
C VAL A 50 -7.76 -0.35 -8.80
N LYS A 51 -9.07 -0.03 -8.84
CA LYS A 51 -9.85 -0.03 -10.08
C LYS A 51 -9.51 1.13 -11.03
N CYS A 52 -8.93 2.23 -10.53
CA CYS A 52 -8.60 3.42 -11.32
C CYS A 52 -7.76 3.11 -12.56
N GLU A 53 -6.77 2.21 -12.47
CA GLU A 53 -5.95 1.83 -13.61
C GLU A 53 -6.78 1.20 -14.73
N SER A 54 -7.65 0.23 -14.38
CA SER A 54 -8.52 -0.43 -15.35
C SER A 54 -9.56 0.50 -15.97
N GLU A 55 -10.08 1.48 -15.22
CA GLU A 55 -11.09 2.43 -15.70
C GLU A 55 -10.49 3.49 -16.63
N LEU A 56 -9.23 3.85 -16.43
CA LEU A 56 -8.50 4.80 -17.28
C LEU A 56 -7.85 4.16 -18.50
N THR A 57 -7.75 2.83 -18.53
CA THR A 57 -7.17 2.10 -19.65
C THR A 57 -8.09 2.18 -20.87
N PRO A 58 -7.62 2.69 -22.02
CA PRO A 58 -8.45 2.84 -23.21
C PRO A 58 -8.81 1.48 -23.83
N VAL A 59 -9.98 1.43 -24.45
CA VAL A 59 -10.42 0.30 -25.29
C VAL A 59 -10.15 0.65 -26.74
N VAL A 60 -9.30 -0.13 -27.41
CA VAL A 60 -8.92 0.08 -28.81
C VAL A 60 -9.48 -1.07 -29.64
N GLY A 61 -10.34 -0.76 -30.62
CA GLY A 61 -10.92 -1.77 -31.50
C GLY A 61 -11.76 -2.84 -30.77
N GLY A 62 -12.29 -2.51 -29.59
CA GLY A 62 -13.08 -3.43 -28.75
C GLY A 62 -12.27 -4.24 -27.73
N PHE A 63 -10.95 -4.06 -27.67
CA PHE A 63 -10.07 -4.76 -26.73
C PHE A 63 -9.45 -3.77 -25.73
N VAL A 64 -9.42 -4.17 -24.45
CA VAL A 64 -8.71 -3.42 -23.40
C VAL A 64 -7.22 -3.59 -23.62
N VAL A 65 -6.46 -2.50 -23.54
CA VAL A 65 -5.00 -2.55 -23.67
C VAL A 65 -4.40 -3.07 -22.36
N GLU A 66 -3.88 -4.28 -22.36
CA GLU A 66 -3.15 -4.81 -21.21
C GLU A 66 -1.85 -4.02 -20.96
N LYS A 67 -1.50 -3.83 -19.69
CA LYS A 67 -0.26 -3.15 -19.26
C LYS A 67 -0.07 -1.80 -19.98
N PHE A 68 -1.11 -0.96 -19.97
CA PHE A 68 -1.15 0.29 -20.72
C PHE A 68 0.07 1.19 -20.49
N VAL A 69 0.45 1.43 -19.22
CA VAL A 69 1.61 2.26 -18.87
C VAL A 69 2.92 1.68 -19.40
N ALA A 70 3.11 0.36 -19.30
CA ALA A 70 4.26 -0.32 -19.90
C ALA A 70 4.27 -0.08 -21.42
N THR A 71 3.13 -0.26 -22.07
CA THR A 71 3.00 -0.08 -23.53
C THR A 71 3.35 1.35 -23.96
N MET A 72 2.96 2.37 -23.18
CA MET A 72 3.38 3.76 -23.42
C MET A 72 4.91 3.92 -23.37
N TYR A 73 5.58 3.33 -22.38
CA TYR A 73 7.05 3.37 -22.31
C TYR A 73 7.73 2.64 -23.46
N HIS A 74 7.17 1.52 -23.93
CA HIS A 74 7.67 0.83 -25.11
C HIS A 74 7.58 1.73 -26.36
N TYR A 75 6.45 2.37 -26.61
CA TYR A 75 6.33 3.29 -27.75
C TYR A 75 7.24 4.51 -27.64
N LEU A 76 7.38 5.10 -26.45
CA LEU A 76 8.30 6.22 -26.21
C LEU A 76 9.75 5.79 -26.47
N GLN A 77 10.17 4.64 -25.96
CA GLN A 77 11.48 4.05 -26.20
C GLN A 77 11.75 3.91 -27.70
N PHE A 78 10.82 3.28 -28.43
CA PHE A 78 10.96 3.07 -29.86
C PHE A 78 11.06 4.39 -30.64
N ALA A 79 10.22 5.36 -30.30
CA ALA A 79 10.25 6.69 -30.91
C ALA A 79 11.57 7.43 -30.65
N TYR A 80 12.09 7.38 -29.42
CA TYR A 80 13.39 7.98 -29.09
C TYR A 80 14.55 7.30 -29.78
N TYR A 81 14.52 5.97 -29.89
CA TYR A 81 15.51 5.20 -30.62
C TYR A 81 15.57 5.61 -32.10
N LYS A 82 14.40 5.68 -32.77
CA LYS A 82 14.32 6.09 -34.19
C LYS A 82 14.82 7.51 -34.44
N LEU A 83 14.80 8.37 -33.43
CA LEU A 83 15.29 9.74 -33.50
C LEU A 83 16.70 9.91 -32.91
N ASN A 84 17.40 8.80 -32.67
CA ASN A 84 18.77 8.76 -32.15
C ASN A 84 18.94 9.48 -30.80
N LYS A 85 17.90 9.49 -29.96
CA LYS A 85 17.89 10.12 -28.62
C LYS A 85 18.03 9.08 -27.52
N MET A 86 19.19 8.42 -27.46
CA MET A 86 19.39 7.26 -26.56
C MET A 86 19.24 7.60 -25.08
N LYS A 87 19.72 8.77 -24.63
CA LYS A 87 19.55 9.26 -23.25
C LYS A 87 18.09 9.39 -22.79
N LYS A 88 17.14 9.43 -23.72
CA LYS A 88 15.70 9.41 -23.41
C LYS A 88 15.07 8.04 -23.63
N ALA A 89 15.62 7.25 -24.55
CA ALA A 89 15.15 5.89 -24.82
C ALA A 89 15.45 4.92 -23.67
N VAL A 90 16.67 4.97 -23.12
CA VAL A 90 17.12 4.02 -22.09
C VAL A 90 16.30 4.12 -20.79
N PRO A 91 16.01 5.34 -20.25
CA PRO A 91 15.12 5.44 -19.09
C PRO A 91 13.72 4.89 -19.35
N CYS A 92 13.22 4.95 -20.59
CA CYS A 92 11.93 4.35 -20.94
C CYS A 92 11.97 2.82 -20.88
N VAL A 93 13.06 2.19 -21.35
CA VAL A 93 13.27 0.74 -21.22
C VAL A 93 13.29 0.35 -19.75
N ALA A 94 14.07 1.06 -18.93
CA ALA A 94 14.14 0.80 -17.50
C ALA A 94 12.77 0.97 -16.82
N SER A 95 12.00 1.98 -17.22
CA SER A 95 10.63 2.20 -16.72
C SER A 95 9.68 1.08 -17.13
N TYR A 96 9.79 0.55 -18.35
CA TYR A 96 9.00 -0.60 -18.80
C TYR A 96 9.25 -1.84 -17.93
N MET A 97 10.53 -2.11 -17.63
CA MET A 97 10.95 -3.28 -16.86
C MET A 97 10.38 -3.31 -15.43
N LEU A 98 9.93 -2.17 -14.88
CA LEU A 98 9.19 -2.15 -13.62
C LEU A 98 7.84 -2.87 -13.72
N PHE A 99 7.14 -2.69 -14.84
CA PHE A 99 5.77 -3.19 -15.03
C PHE A 99 5.74 -4.58 -15.64
N ASP A 100 6.71 -4.92 -16.47
CA ASP A 100 6.82 -6.25 -17.07
C ASP A 100 8.27 -6.74 -17.11
N PRO A 101 8.81 -7.20 -15.97
CA PRO A 101 10.17 -7.74 -15.91
C PRO A 101 10.30 -9.09 -16.63
N SER A 102 9.19 -9.70 -17.06
CA SER A 102 9.18 -11.00 -17.73
C SER A 102 9.36 -10.92 -19.25
N ASP A 103 9.22 -9.72 -19.83
CA ASP A 103 9.31 -9.51 -21.27
C ASP A 103 10.75 -9.67 -21.81
N GLU A 104 10.97 -10.76 -22.53
CA GLU A 104 12.27 -11.10 -23.14
C GLU A 104 12.72 -10.10 -24.22
N VAL A 105 11.78 -9.48 -24.94
CA VAL A 105 12.11 -8.46 -25.96
C VAL A 105 12.68 -7.23 -25.28
N MET A 106 12.06 -6.79 -24.18
CA MET A 106 12.55 -5.61 -23.47
C MET A 106 13.85 -5.88 -22.71
N LYS A 107 14.05 -7.09 -22.17
CA LYS A 107 15.36 -7.50 -21.63
C LYS A 107 16.46 -7.44 -22.68
N SER A 108 16.18 -7.93 -23.89
CA SER A 108 17.13 -7.86 -25.01
C SER A 108 17.45 -6.41 -25.39
N ASN A 109 16.44 -5.54 -25.42
CA ASN A 109 16.65 -4.12 -25.67
C ASN A 109 17.55 -3.47 -24.60
N LEU A 110 17.33 -3.76 -23.32
CA LEU A 110 18.15 -3.24 -22.23
C LEU A 110 19.61 -3.69 -22.37
N ALA A 111 19.84 -4.98 -22.62
CA ALA A 111 21.17 -5.55 -22.86
C ALA A 111 21.85 -4.92 -24.09
N TYR A 112 21.09 -4.64 -25.14
CA TYR A 112 21.59 -3.96 -26.32
C TYR A 112 22.05 -2.53 -26.03
N TYR A 113 21.32 -1.77 -25.20
CA TYR A 113 21.75 -0.44 -24.75
C TYR A 113 22.97 -0.47 -23.85
N GLN A 114 23.06 -1.46 -22.95
CA GLN A 114 24.23 -1.66 -22.09
C GLN A 114 25.49 -1.98 -22.91
N LEU A 115 25.38 -2.86 -23.90
CA LEU A 115 26.49 -3.23 -24.77
C LEU A 115 27.02 -2.04 -25.59
N HIS A 116 26.15 -1.11 -25.98
CA HIS A 116 26.50 0.06 -26.79
C HIS A 116 26.61 1.35 -25.98
N LYS A 117 26.78 1.23 -24.67
CA LYS A 117 26.81 2.36 -23.73
C LYS A 117 27.84 3.42 -24.12
N ASP A 118 29.08 3.00 -24.40
CA ASP A 118 30.18 3.89 -24.79
C ASP A 118 29.92 4.58 -26.13
N LYS A 119 29.36 3.84 -27.10
CA LYS A 119 29.02 4.36 -28.43
C LYS A 119 28.02 5.52 -28.36
N TRP A 120 27.12 5.49 -27.38
CA TRP A 120 26.04 6.47 -27.24
C TRP A 120 26.25 7.46 -26.08
N GLY A 121 27.40 7.41 -25.41
CA GLY A 121 27.71 8.30 -24.30
C GLY A 121 26.70 8.20 -23.16
N LEU A 122 26.20 6.99 -22.92
CA LEU A 122 25.26 6.68 -21.84
C LEU A 122 26.04 6.49 -20.52
N THR A 123 25.46 6.91 -19.40
CA THR A 123 26.00 6.69 -18.05
C THR A 123 25.19 5.60 -17.34
N GLU A 124 25.63 5.17 -16.14
CA GLU A 124 24.79 4.27 -15.32
C GLU A 124 23.47 4.94 -14.92
N GLU A 125 23.47 6.28 -14.78
CA GLU A 125 22.28 7.03 -14.40
C GLU A 125 21.15 6.94 -15.42
N ASP A 126 21.49 6.83 -16.71
CA ASP A 126 20.53 6.70 -17.81
C ASP A 126 19.74 5.36 -17.75
N PHE A 127 20.22 4.36 -17.00
CA PHE A 127 19.56 3.07 -16.83
C PHE A 127 18.58 3.03 -15.65
N HIS A 128 18.40 4.14 -14.93
CA HIS A 128 17.35 4.23 -13.94
C HIS A 128 15.98 4.47 -14.61
N PRO A 129 14.91 3.85 -14.09
CA PRO A 129 13.56 4.18 -14.49
C PRO A 129 13.25 5.65 -14.16
N ARG A 130 12.32 6.23 -14.92
CA ARG A 130 11.91 7.61 -14.72
C ARG A 130 11.18 7.75 -13.38
N ALA A 131 11.33 8.91 -12.73
CA ALA A 131 10.76 9.16 -11.41
C ALA A 131 9.23 9.00 -11.39
N GLU A 132 8.55 9.45 -12.44
CA GLU A 132 7.10 9.29 -12.58
C GLU A 132 6.67 7.82 -12.69
N ALA A 133 7.47 6.97 -13.35
CA ALA A 133 7.22 5.54 -13.44
C ALA A 133 7.36 4.86 -12.07
N VAL A 134 8.43 5.18 -11.35
CA VAL A 134 8.70 4.64 -10.01
C VAL A 134 7.60 5.04 -9.03
N ARG A 135 7.19 6.32 -9.05
CA ARG A 135 6.09 6.81 -8.20
C ARG A 135 4.82 6.01 -8.47
N TYR A 136 4.43 5.89 -9.74
CA TYR A 136 3.23 5.15 -10.13
C TYR A 136 3.31 3.67 -9.72
N PHE A 137 4.41 2.99 -10.01
CA PHE A 137 4.63 1.58 -9.65
C PHE A 137 4.54 1.34 -8.13
N ASN A 138 5.21 2.18 -7.32
CA ASN A 138 5.16 2.05 -5.87
C ASN A 138 3.75 2.27 -5.34
N GLN A 139 3.02 3.24 -5.90
CA GLN A 139 1.66 3.57 -5.48
C GLN A 139 0.67 2.47 -5.83
N THR A 140 0.71 1.92 -7.05
CA THR A 140 -0.17 0.82 -7.47
C THR A 140 0.12 -0.46 -6.71
N THR A 141 1.41 -0.79 -6.53
CA THR A 141 1.84 -1.97 -5.76
C THR A 141 1.36 -1.88 -4.31
N MET A 142 1.62 -0.74 -3.65
CA MET A 142 1.18 -0.52 -2.28
C MET A 142 -0.35 -0.62 -2.15
N GLN A 143 -1.11 -0.03 -3.06
CA GLN A 143 -2.58 -0.11 -3.02
C GLN A 143 -3.10 -1.55 -3.17
N LEU A 144 -2.47 -2.34 -4.04
CA LEU A 144 -2.83 -3.74 -4.24
C LEU A 144 -2.50 -4.58 -3.00
N GLU A 145 -1.32 -4.42 -2.44
CA GLU A 145 -0.89 -5.09 -1.21
C GLU A 145 -1.81 -4.75 -0.03
N MET A 146 -2.13 -3.46 0.14
CA MET A 146 -3.07 -3.00 1.17
C MET A 146 -4.46 -3.61 0.97
N LEU A 147 -4.94 -3.67 -0.28
CA LEU A 147 -6.24 -4.28 -0.58
C LEU A 147 -6.25 -5.77 -0.22
N GLN A 148 -5.21 -6.51 -0.61
CA GLN A 148 -5.07 -7.92 -0.29
C GLN A 148 -5.02 -8.14 1.22
N PHE A 149 -4.23 -7.33 1.94
CA PHE A 149 -4.16 -7.38 3.39
C PHE A 149 -5.54 -7.16 4.02
N SER A 150 -6.25 -6.11 3.59
CA SER A 150 -7.60 -5.78 4.05
C SER A 150 -8.59 -6.93 3.81
N GLN A 151 -8.54 -7.54 2.64
CA GLN A 151 -9.40 -8.67 2.30
C GLN A 151 -9.08 -9.94 3.09
N GLN A 152 -7.84 -10.11 3.55
CA GLN A 152 -7.43 -11.30 4.30
C GLN A 152 -7.65 -11.15 5.81
N HIS A 153 -7.56 -9.93 6.36
CA HIS A 153 -7.45 -9.72 7.81
C HIS A 153 -8.52 -8.78 8.38
N LEU A 154 -9.21 -7.99 7.56
CA LEU A 154 -10.16 -6.96 8.02
C LEU A 154 -11.60 -7.27 7.62
N GLN A 155 -11.86 -8.38 6.95
CA GLN A 155 -13.23 -8.83 6.75
C GLN A 155 -13.80 -9.21 8.11
N GLY A 156 -15.06 -8.83 8.37
CA GLY A 156 -15.73 -9.25 9.60
C GLY A 156 -15.66 -10.76 9.69
N ASP A 157 -15.19 -11.27 10.83
CA ASP A 157 -15.23 -12.69 11.10
C ASP A 157 -16.65 -13.15 10.81
N ASP A 158 -16.80 -14.11 9.89
CA ASP A 158 -17.86 -15.09 10.04
C ASP A 158 -17.54 -15.78 11.36
N GLU A 159 -17.90 -15.13 12.49
CA GLU A 159 -17.86 -15.77 13.79
C GLU A 159 -18.70 -17.03 13.61
N MET A 160 -18.01 -18.16 13.55
CA MET A 160 -18.61 -19.45 13.82
C MET A 160 -19.45 -19.22 15.07
N GLU A 161 -20.78 -19.36 14.97
CA GLU A 161 -21.67 -19.29 16.10
C GLU A 161 -20.98 -20.03 17.24
N VAL A 162 -20.56 -19.28 18.27
CA VAL A 162 -20.03 -19.91 19.46
C VAL A 162 -21.22 -20.66 20.01
N GLU A 163 -21.31 -21.97 19.73
CA GLU A 163 -22.26 -22.84 20.40
C GLU A 163 -22.14 -22.50 21.88
N GLU A 164 -23.28 -22.22 22.53
CA GLU A 164 -23.40 -21.82 23.94
C GLU A 164 -22.91 -22.92 24.92
N TYR A 165 -21.78 -23.58 24.66
CA TYR A 165 -21.25 -24.63 25.51
C TYR A 165 -20.58 -24.07 26.77
N TRP A 166 -20.36 -22.75 26.85
CA TRP A 166 -19.80 -22.09 28.03
C TRP A 166 -20.86 -21.59 29.02
N SER A 167 -22.16 -21.72 28.72
CA SER A 167 -23.21 -21.34 29.69
C SER A 167 -23.45 -22.40 30.78
N HIS A 168 -22.92 -23.62 30.64
CA HIS A 168 -23.18 -24.72 31.58
C HIS A 168 -21.99 -25.18 32.43
N SER A 169 -20.80 -24.58 32.32
CA SER A 169 -19.64 -24.92 33.17
C SER A 169 -19.42 -23.98 34.36
N LEU A 170 -20.31 -23.01 34.61
CA LEU A 170 -20.24 -22.11 35.78
C LEU A 170 -21.11 -22.57 36.96
N GLU A 171 -21.23 -23.88 37.15
CA GLU A 171 -21.75 -24.45 38.41
C GLU A 171 -20.66 -25.26 39.13
N THR A 172 -19.50 -24.64 39.33
CA THR A 172 -18.69 -24.95 40.52
C THR A 172 -18.19 -23.62 41.07
N GLU A 173 -18.89 -23.12 42.08
CA GLU A 173 -18.40 -22.07 42.96
C GLU A 173 -17.08 -22.54 43.59
N GLN A 174 -15.96 -22.19 42.97
CA GLN A 174 -14.69 -22.11 43.68
C GLN A 174 -14.56 -20.67 44.17
N ASP A 175 -14.83 -20.52 45.46
CA ASP A 175 -14.70 -19.29 46.22
C ASP A 175 -13.25 -18.78 46.14
N TRP A 176 -12.97 -17.87 45.20
CA TRP A 176 -11.67 -17.22 45.07
C TRP A 176 -11.55 -16.16 46.18
N SER A 177 -11.10 -16.61 47.34
CA SER A 177 -10.74 -15.72 48.45
C SER A 177 -9.49 -14.89 48.09
N ASP A 178 -9.54 -13.58 48.35
CA ASP A 178 -8.44 -12.61 48.23
C ASP A 178 -7.16 -13.02 49.01
N ALA A 179 -7.25 -14.04 49.88
CA ALA A 179 -6.13 -14.60 50.60
C ALA A 179 -4.98 -15.10 49.71
N GLN A 180 -5.24 -15.39 48.43
CA GLN A 180 -4.22 -15.88 47.50
C GLN A 180 -3.23 -14.79 47.03
N PHE A 181 -3.56 -13.51 47.25
CA PHE A 181 -2.72 -12.35 46.92
C PHE A 181 -2.01 -11.73 48.13
N ALA A 182 -2.14 -12.32 49.33
CA ALA A 182 -1.59 -11.79 50.57
C ALA A 182 -0.13 -12.19 50.86
N GLY A 183 0.62 -12.65 49.85
CA GLY A 183 2.05 -12.91 49.95
C GLY A 183 2.87 -11.74 49.42
N GLU A 184 4.01 -11.42 50.05
CA GLU A 184 5.02 -10.52 49.47
C GLU A 184 5.50 -11.10 48.14
N GLY A 185 4.98 -10.58 47.03
CA GLY A 185 5.47 -10.90 45.69
C GLY A 185 6.86 -10.30 45.48
N ASP A 186 7.74 -11.06 44.87
CA ASP A 186 9.09 -10.67 44.43
C ASP A 186 9.05 -9.87 43.13
N TYR A 187 8.14 -8.90 43.05
CA TYR A 187 8.05 -8.02 41.88
C TYR A 187 9.30 -7.14 41.81
N GLU A 188 10.20 -7.44 40.88
CA GLU A 188 11.25 -6.49 40.52
C GLU A 188 10.60 -5.28 39.84
N GLU A 189 10.51 -4.16 40.57
CA GLU A 189 10.07 -2.88 40.01
C GLU A 189 11.03 -2.44 38.90
N GLY A 190 10.55 -2.50 37.66
CA GLY A 190 11.25 -1.90 36.52
C GLY A 190 11.42 -0.40 36.72
N ILE A 191 12.56 0.14 36.26
CA ILE A 191 13.03 1.53 36.39
C ILE A 191 11.98 2.59 35.98
N TYR A 192 10.96 2.20 35.22
CA TYR A 192 9.86 3.08 34.83
C TYR A 192 8.89 3.45 35.97
N ALA A 193 8.81 2.63 37.03
CA ALA A 193 7.92 2.88 38.16
C ALA A 193 8.42 4.03 39.06
N SER A 194 9.73 4.10 39.33
CA SER A 194 10.32 5.11 40.22
C SER A 194 10.14 6.54 39.70
N HIS A 195 10.27 6.74 38.38
CA HIS A 195 10.09 8.04 37.75
C HIS A 195 8.65 8.59 37.87
N TYR A 196 7.64 7.71 37.96
CA TYR A 196 6.24 8.12 38.06
C TYR A 196 5.85 8.60 39.47
N TYR A 197 6.46 8.04 40.51
CA TYR A 197 6.19 8.42 41.90
C TYR A 197 6.90 9.72 42.32
N GLU A 198 8.08 10.01 41.77
CA GLU A 198 8.83 11.23 42.09
C GLU A 198 8.20 12.51 41.51
N GLN A 199 7.34 12.38 40.50
CA GLN A 199 6.74 13.52 39.80
C GLN A 199 5.35 13.94 40.34
N ARG A 200 4.83 13.27 41.38
CA ARG A 200 3.56 13.70 41.98
C ARG A 200 3.74 14.98 42.83
N PRO A 201 3.00 16.06 42.54
CA PRO A 201 2.96 17.22 43.43
C PRO A 201 2.31 16.85 44.76
N LYS A 202 3.01 17.08 45.88
CA LYS A 202 2.49 16.84 47.24
C LYS A 202 1.28 17.74 47.50
N GLN A 203 0.11 17.14 47.71
CA GLN A 203 -1.06 17.84 48.22
C GLN A 203 -1.04 17.88 49.75
N LYS A 204 -1.45 19.01 50.32
CA LYS A 204 -1.59 19.23 51.77
C LYS A 204 -2.66 18.31 52.34
N GLY A 205 -2.25 17.17 52.88
CA GLY A 205 -3.12 16.24 53.59
C GLY A 205 -2.44 15.38 54.66
N ASP A 206 -1.10 15.38 54.74
CA ASP A 206 -0.39 14.67 55.80
C ASP A 206 -0.38 15.51 57.08
N LEU A 207 -1.28 15.20 58.01
CA LEU A 207 -1.06 15.28 59.46
C LEU A 207 -2.20 14.61 60.25
N GLY A 208 -1.86 13.51 60.93
CA GLY A 208 -2.59 12.94 62.08
C GLY A 208 -3.37 11.65 61.75
N LYS A 209 -3.27 10.57 62.52
CA LYS A 209 -2.67 10.29 63.83
C LYS A 209 -2.18 8.85 63.86
#